data_AF-A0A955ZAK9-F1
#
_entry.id   AF-A0A955ZAK9-F1
#
_cell.length_a   1.000
_cell.length_b   1.000
_cell.length_c   1.000
_cell.angle_alpha   90.00
_cell.angle_beta   90.00
_cell.angle_gamma   90.00
#
_symmetry.space_group_name_H-M   'P 1'
#
loop_
_entity.id
_entity.type
_entity.pdbx_description
1 polymer ?
#
loop_
_entity_poly.entity_id
_entity_poly.type
_entity_poly.pdbx_seq_one_letter_code
_entity_poly.pdbx_strand_id
1 'polypeptide(L)'
;MLNINQGAAPEAPPVGARPYAPPAPDSGICRTSTRDEACTPVPRLRLFADEVVIHVTEGLGSRYETEKVPLLALCFDYGGQLVRADDLTPYGVTRDVRAEEQARRILEGFGVVPLECLDTWATGPFVEADYAVRCEGSVHDFCGFAAYVLPQLTDLGWKVEIADDYPYRVVDREPGWYAEVDRAEAPKGRRNAGHDWFSLELGIDVDGQRVNLLPALVELLESSGAKALADLASRGRKCLA
;
A
#
# COMPACT_ATOMS: atom_id res chain seq x y z
N MET A 1 8.81 -1.41 94.67
CA MET A 1 10.25 -1.70 94.86
C MET A 1 10.52 -3.12 94.39
N LEU A 2 11.78 -3.39 94.04
CA LEU A 2 12.35 -4.66 93.51
C LEU A 2 12.11 -5.00 92.04
N ASN A 3 13.25 -5.22 91.37
CA ASN A 3 13.48 -5.78 90.03
C ASN A 3 14.19 -7.17 90.28
N ILE A 4 14.80 -7.94 89.37
CA ILE A 4 15.37 -7.74 88.03
C ILE A 4 15.11 -8.99 87.16
N ASN A 5 15.14 -8.81 85.84
CA ASN A 5 15.21 -9.79 84.74
C ASN A 5 15.83 -11.17 85.01
N GLN A 6 15.30 -12.17 84.30
CA GLN A 6 16.04 -13.40 83.94
C GLN A 6 16.82 -13.18 82.63
N GLY A 7 18.08 -13.65 82.57
CA GLY A 7 18.98 -13.49 81.42
C GLY A 7 19.06 -14.75 80.54
N ALA A 8 19.42 -14.55 79.27
CA ALA A 8 19.45 -15.58 78.23
C ALA A 8 20.77 -16.41 78.18
N ALA A 9 20.72 -17.48 77.38
CA ALA A 9 21.80 -18.44 77.14
C ALA A 9 22.93 -17.88 76.23
N PRO A 10 24.10 -18.54 76.14
CA PRO A 10 25.31 -17.99 75.51
C PRO A 10 25.47 -18.37 74.02
N GLU A 11 26.18 -17.54 73.26
CA GLU A 11 26.63 -17.86 71.90
C GLU A 11 28.11 -17.48 71.68
N ALA A 12 28.78 -18.17 70.75
CA ALA A 12 30.24 -18.24 70.63
C ALA A 12 30.86 -17.19 69.66
N PRO A 13 32.19 -16.93 69.72
CA PRO A 13 32.87 -15.95 68.88
C PRO A 13 33.61 -16.65 67.69
N PRO A 14 34.47 -15.96 66.88
CA PRO A 14 34.02 -15.24 65.70
C PRO A 14 34.83 -15.57 64.41
N VAL A 15 34.18 -15.66 63.23
CA VAL A 15 34.89 -15.80 61.95
C VAL A 15 34.18 -15.06 60.81
N GLY A 16 34.93 -14.34 59.97
CA GLY A 16 34.49 -13.97 58.61
C GLY A 16 34.41 -12.48 58.29
N ALA A 17 35.53 -11.75 58.36
CA ALA A 17 35.62 -10.43 57.74
C ALA A 17 35.48 -10.56 56.21
N ARG A 18 34.43 -9.98 55.63
CA ARG A 18 34.28 -9.84 54.17
C ARG A 18 35.00 -8.55 53.71
N PRO A 19 35.75 -8.57 52.59
CA PRO A 19 36.34 -7.35 52.05
C PRO A 19 35.25 -6.39 51.55
N TYR A 20 35.44 -5.10 51.84
CA TYR A 20 34.60 -4.02 51.33
C TYR A 20 34.79 -3.87 49.82
N ALA A 21 33.73 -4.12 49.05
CA ALA A 21 33.70 -3.75 47.64
C ALA A 21 33.35 -2.25 47.54
N PRO A 22 34.11 -1.43 46.81
CA PRO A 22 33.73 -0.05 46.56
C PRO A 22 32.42 -0.02 45.75
N PRO A 23 31.56 0.99 45.93
CA PRO A 23 30.41 1.18 45.05
C PRO A 23 30.89 1.33 43.61
N ALA A 24 30.13 0.77 42.66
CA ALA A 24 30.42 0.94 41.25
C ALA A 24 30.48 2.44 40.91
N PRO A 25 31.38 2.87 39.99
CA PRO A 25 31.33 4.25 39.50
C PRO A 25 29.94 4.49 38.92
N ASP A 26 29.35 5.66 39.21
CA ASP A 26 28.06 6.06 38.67
C ASP A 26 28.01 5.71 37.18
N SER A 27 27.13 4.76 36.83
CA SER A 27 26.84 4.43 35.45
C SER A 27 26.25 5.70 34.86
N GLY A 28 27.13 6.49 34.24
CA GLY A 28 26.83 7.84 33.83
C GLY A 28 25.52 7.81 33.06
N ILE A 29 24.50 8.44 33.63
CA ILE A 29 23.26 8.70 32.91
C ILE A 29 23.72 9.54 31.72
N CYS A 30 23.90 8.86 30.59
CA CYS A 30 24.16 9.51 29.33
C CYS A 30 22.91 10.34 29.13
N ARG A 31 23.01 11.63 29.45
CA ARG A 31 21.98 12.61 29.15
C ARG A 31 22.00 12.72 27.64
N THR A 32 21.36 11.75 26.99
CA THR A 32 21.12 11.70 25.55
C THR A 32 20.58 13.05 25.21
N SER A 33 21.43 13.82 24.52
CA SER A 33 21.26 15.24 24.44
C SER A 33 19.94 15.50 23.76
N THR A 34 19.05 16.24 24.43
CA THR A 34 17.81 16.74 23.85
C THR A 34 18.18 17.81 22.82
N ARG A 35 18.74 17.37 21.70
CA ARG A 35 18.72 18.11 20.46
C ARG A 35 17.32 17.93 19.91
N ASP A 36 16.56 18.99 20.05
CA ASP A 36 15.30 19.25 19.37
C ASP A 36 15.60 19.51 17.87
N GLU A 37 16.29 18.57 17.23
CA GLU A 37 16.43 18.51 15.78
C GLU A 37 15.09 18.00 15.25
N ALA A 38 14.21 18.93 14.87
CA ALA A 38 12.94 18.65 14.24
C ALA A 38 13.16 17.69 13.05
N CYS A 39 12.81 16.43 13.26
CA CYS A 39 13.03 15.38 12.28
C CYS A 39 11.99 15.56 11.18
N THR A 40 12.42 16.01 10.00
CA THR A 40 11.53 16.20 8.85
C THR A 40 10.87 14.85 8.51
N PRO A 41 9.54 14.74 8.53
CA PRO A 41 8.87 13.47 8.28
C PRO A 41 9.14 12.97 6.88
N VAL A 42 9.44 11.68 6.75
CA VAL A 42 9.44 11.02 5.44
C VAL A 42 8.04 10.45 5.19
N PRO A 43 7.26 10.99 4.23
CA PRO A 43 5.95 10.44 3.93
C PRO A 43 6.06 9.02 3.35
N ARG A 44 5.23 8.13 3.86
CA ARG A 44 5.08 6.74 3.41
C ARG A 44 3.66 6.50 2.94
N LEU A 45 3.52 6.13 1.67
CA LEU A 45 2.25 5.78 1.04
C LEU A 45 2.17 4.27 0.87
N ARG A 46 1.16 3.64 1.48
CA ARG A 46 0.85 2.21 1.27
C ARG A 46 -0.39 2.07 0.41
N LEU A 47 -0.29 1.27 -0.65
CA LEU A 47 -1.35 0.88 -1.56
C LEU A 47 -1.81 -0.54 -1.24
N PHE A 48 -3.12 -0.74 -1.14
CA PHE A 48 -3.75 -2.04 -0.90
C PHE A 48 -5.18 -2.01 -1.46
N ALA A 49 -5.92 -3.12 -1.37
CA ALA A 49 -7.33 -3.12 -1.75
C ALA A 49 -8.16 -3.94 -0.78
N ASP A 50 -9.28 -3.36 -0.33
CA ASP A 50 -10.13 -3.90 0.72
C ASP A 50 -11.61 -3.66 0.39
N GLU A 51 -12.50 -4.31 1.13
CA GLU A 51 -13.95 -4.18 0.94
C GLU A 51 -14.48 -2.87 1.52
N VAL A 52 -15.15 -2.09 0.67
CA VAL A 52 -15.86 -0.86 1.05
C VAL A 52 -17.34 -1.01 0.72
N VAL A 53 -18.19 -0.58 1.64
CA VAL A 53 -19.64 -0.50 1.42
C VAL A 53 -19.94 0.85 0.76
N ILE A 54 -20.46 0.81 -0.45
CA ILE A 54 -20.83 1.97 -1.26
C ILE A 54 -22.36 2.10 -1.26
N HIS A 55 -22.86 3.26 -0.84
CA HIS A 55 -24.25 3.67 -0.97
C HIS A 55 -24.51 4.18 -2.39
N VAL A 56 -25.39 3.46 -3.11
CA VAL A 56 -25.80 3.79 -4.47
C VAL A 56 -27.26 4.24 -4.44
N THR A 57 -27.53 5.42 -5.00
CA THR A 57 -28.90 5.94 -5.14
C THR A 57 -29.37 5.72 -6.58
N GLU A 58 -30.39 4.89 -6.76
CA GLU A 58 -31.00 4.60 -8.07
C GLU A 58 -32.47 5.04 -8.07
N GLY A 59 -32.77 6.14 -8.77
CA GLY A 59 -34.09 6.76 -8.76
C GLY A 59 -34.48 7.28 -7.36
N LEU A 60 -35.42 6.60 -6.72
CA LEU A 60 -35.84 6.86 -5.33
C LEU A 60 -35.38 5.75 -4.36
N GLY A 61 -34.64 4.75 -4.85
CA GLY A 61 -34.11 3.65 -4.07
C GLY A 61 -32.71 3.95 -3.50
N SER A 62 -32.41 3.35 -2.36
CA SER A 62 -31.07 3.26 -1.79
C SER A 62 -30.64 1.80 -1.78
N ARG A 63 -29.46 1.53 -2.35
CA ARG A 63 -28.80 0.23 -2.29
C ARG A 63 -27.44 0.40 -1.62
N TYR A 64 -26.98 -0.65 -0.96
CA TYR A 64 -25.61 -0.77 -0.48
C TYR A 64 -24.95 -1.92 -1.24
N GLU A 65 -23.79 -1.66 -1.81
CA GLU A 65 -22.99 -2.63 -2.54
C GLU A 65 -21.61 -2.71 -1.89
N THR A 66 -21.11 -3.92 -1.66
CA THR A 66 -19.75 -4.12 -1.15
C THR A 66 -18.84 -4.40 -2.33
N GLU A 67 -17.84 -3.54 -2.54
CA GLU A 67 -16.87 -3.67 -3.62
C GLU A 67 -15.45 -3.68 -3.05
N LYS A 68 -14.57 -4.51 -3.63
CA LYS A 68 -13.15 -4.51 -3.29
C LYS A 68 -12.46 -3.38 -4.06
N VAL A 69 -12.20 -2.26 -3.40
CA VAL A 69 -11.68 -1.03 -4.03
C VAL A 69 -10.21 -0.78 -3.66
N PRO A 70 -9.42 -0.15 -4.56
CA PRO A 70 -8.07 0.31 -4.26
C PRO A 70 -8.07 1.46 -3.24
N LEU A 71 -7.36 1.26 -2.13
CA LEU A 71 -7.24 2.21 -1.01
C LEU A 71 -5.79 2.60 -0.76
N LEU A 72 -5.61 3.74 -0.11
CA LEU A 72 -4.32 4.30 0.25
C LEU A 72 -4.26 4.64 1.74
N ALA A 73 -3.13 4.31 2.37
CA ALA A 73 -2.78 4.78 3.71
C ALA A 73 -1.59 5.74 3.62
N LEU A 74 -1.69 6.91 4.27
CA LEU A 74 -0.62 7.90 4.36
C LEU A 74 -0.11 8.00 5.80
N CYS A 75 1.15 7.64 5.98
CA CYS A 75 1.84 7.70 7.24
C CYS A 75 3.11 8.57 7.14
N PHE A 76 3.60 9.04 8.27
CA PHE A 76 4.80 9.86 8.39
C PHE A 76 5.84 9.14 9.24
N ASP A 77 7.01 8.91 8.67
CA ASP A 77 8.14 8.26 9.33
C ASP A 77 9.07 9.32 9.96
N TYR A 78 8.98 9.41 11.28
CA TYR A 78 9.82 10.24 12.14
C TYR A 78 10.99 9.41 12.71
N GLY A 79 12.01 9.17 11.87
CA GLY A 79 13.24 8.49 12.30
C GLY A 79 13.04 7.04 12.76
N GLY A 80 12.06 6.33 12.19
CA GLY A 80 11.67 4.97 12.56
C GLY A 80 10.33 4.88 13.31
N GLN A 81 9.74 6.01 13.72
CA GLN A 81 8.39 6.05 14.30
C GLN A 81 7.37 6.44 13.23
N LEU A 82 6.50 5.50 12.87
CA LEU A 82 5.45 5.70 11.89
C LEU A 82 4.19 6.26 12.58
N VAL A 83 3.64 7.36 12.07
CA VAL A 83 2.45 8.04 12.62
C VAL A 83 1.47 8.28 11.47
N ARG A 84 0.19 7.89 11.59
CA ARG A 84 -0.82 8.24 10.56
C ARG A 84 -1.18 9.72 10.65
N ALA A 85 -1.77 10.26 9.58
CA ALA A 85 -2.26 11.64 9.59
C ALA A 85 -3.21 11.92 10.76
N ASP A 86 -4.14 11.01 11.03
CA ASP A 86 -5.23 11.21 12.00
C ASP A 86 -4.94 10.62 13.39
N ASP A 87 -3.77 9.99 13.59
CA ASP A 87 -3.37 9.44 14.88
C ASP A 87 -3.04 10.52 15.91
N LEU A 88 -3.25 10.21 17.19
CA LEU A 88 -2.72 11.03 18.28
C LEU A 88 -1.19 10.98 18.28
N THR A 89 -0.55 12.16 18.42
CA THR A 89 0.92 12.29 18.48
C THR A 89 1.53 11.38 19.55
N PRO A 90 2.43 10.44 19.19
CA PRO A 90 3.09 9.58 20.16
C PRO A 90 3.99 10.35 21.13
N TYR A 91 4.17 9.82 22.33
CA TYR A 91 5.08 10.39 23.32
C TYR A 91 6.52 10.44 22.80
N GLY A 92 7.10 11.65 22.73
CA GLY A 92 8.47 11.87 22.28
C GLY A 92 8.62 12.17 20.79
N VAL A 93 7.53 12.31 20.03
CA VAL A 93 7.55 12.79 18.64
C VAL A 93 7.05 14.23 18.57
N THR A 94 7.83 15.11 17.95
CA THR A 94 7.41 16.47 17.57
C THR A 94 6.95 16.43 16.11
N ARG A 95 5.64 16.39 15.85
CA ARG A 95 5.10 16.37 14.48
C ARG A 95 5.29 17.71 13.77
N ASP A 96 5.77 17.70 12.53
CA ASP A 96 5.79 18.85 11.64
C ASP A 96 4.49 18.89 10.82
N VAL A 97 3.45 19.47 11.42
CA VAL A 97 2.12 19.62 10.81
C VAL A 97 2.19 20.32 9.44
N ARG A 98 3.17 21.21 9.21
CA ARG A 98 3.30 21.90 7.91
C ARG A 98 3.85 20.98 6.83
N ALA A 99 4.82 20.14 7.16
CA ALA A 99 5.33 19.13 6.24
C ALA A 99 4.26 18.06 5.94
N GLU A 100 3.49 17.65 6.95
CA GLU A 100 2.37 16.70 6.81
C GLU A 100 1.25 17.27 5.93
N GLU A 101 0.77 18.50 6.20
CA GLU A 101 -0.20 19.19 5.34
C GLU A 101 0.31 19.35 3.90
N GLN A 102 1.59 19.68 3.71
CA GLN A 102 2.18 19.83 2.39
C GLN A 102 2.22 18.48 1.64
N ALA A 103 2.50 17.38 2.34
CA ALA A 103 2.43 16.05 1.76
C ALA A 103 0.99 15.66 1.38
N ARG A 104 0.00 15.89 2.26
CA ARG A 104 -1.43 15.69 1.95
C ARG A 104 -1.83 16.43 0.66
N ARG A 105 -1.49 17.72 0.55
CA ARG A 105 -1.78 18.55 -0.64
C ARG A 105 -1.10 18.06 -1.92
N ILE A 106 0.11 17.51 -1.82
CA ILE A 106 0.81 16.90 -2.98
C ILE A 106 0.04 15.66 -3.44
N LEU A 107 -0.33 14.76 -2.52
CA LEU A 107 -1.06 13.53 -2.83
C LEU A 107 -2.45 13.83 -3.41
N GLU A 108 -3.20 14.73 -2.77
CA GLU A 108 -4.52 15.20 -3.22
C GLU A 108 -4.44 15.88 -4.60
N GLY A 109 -3.34 16.59 -4.88
CA GLY A 109 -3.05 17.18 -6.20
C GLY A 109 -2.91 16.17 -7.35
N PHE A 110 -2.68 14.89 -7.05
CA PHE A 110 -2.65 13.80 -8.03
C PHE A 110 -4.02 13.11 -8.24
N GLY A 111 -5.12 13.68 -7.73
CA GLY A 111 -6.48 13.14 -7.90
C GLY A 111 -6.88 12.11 -6.85
N VAL A 112 -6.10 11.99 -5.79
CA VAL A 112 -6.44 11.19 -4.60
C VAL A 112 -7.44 11.97 -3.75
N VAL A 113 -8.47 11.31 -3.21
CA VAL A 113 -9.52 11.97 -2.41
C VAL A 113 -9.61 11.36 -1.00
N PRO A 114 -9.63 12.18 0.06
CA PRO A 114 -9.79 11.69 1.43
C PRO A 114 -11.08 10.90 1.59
N LEU A 115 -11.05 9.80 2.35
CA LEU A 115 -12.26 9.00 2.61
C LEU A 115 -13.32 9.80 3.39
N GLU A 116 -12.90 10.74 4.23
CA GLU A 116 -13.76 11.72 4.92
C GLU A 116 -14.57 12.62 3.97
N CYS A 117 -14.19 12.70 2.68
CA CYS A 117 -14.91 13.45 1.64
C CYS A 117 -15.83 12.57 0.78
N LEU A 118 -15.93 11.27 1.07
CA LEU A 118 -16.75 10.30 0.33
C LEU A 118 -17.95 9.85 1.18
N ASP A 119 -18.95 10.73 1.33
CA ASP A 119 -20.16 10.50 2.14
C ASP A 119 -20.93 9.19 1.83
N THR A 120 -20.76 8.65 0.61
CA THR A 120 -21.38 7.40 0.18
C THR A 120 -20.54 6.15 0.47
N TRP A 121 -19.31 6.27 0.97
CA TRP A 121 -18.39 5.16 1.20
C TRP A 121 -18.22 4.89 2.70
N ALA A 122 -18.20 3.62 3.08
CA ALA A 122 -17.89 3.18 4.43
C ALA A 122 -16.88 2.03 4.41
N THR A 123 -15.71 2.27 5.01
CA THR A 123 -14.69 1.25 5.25
C THR A 123 -15.04 0.38 6.46
N GLY A 124 -14.48 -0.83 6.52
CA GLY A 124 -14.59 -1.68 7.71
C GLY A 124 -13.83 -1.10 8.93
N PRO A 125 -14.21 -1.44 10.17
CA PRO A 125 -13.66 -0.84 11.39
C PRO A 125 -12.19 -1.20 11.69
N PHE A 126 -11.57 -2.05 10.87
CA PHE A 126 -10.16 -2.44 10.95
C PHE A 126 -9.37 -2.04 9.70
N VAL A 127 -10.01 -1.34 8.75
CA VAL A 127 -9.42 -0.95 7.47
C VAL A 127 -8.67 0.37 7.67
N GLU A 128 -7.36 0.27 7.73
CA GLU A 128 -6.42 1.38 7.96
C GLU A 128 -6.19 2.25 6.70
N ALA A 129 -7.26 2.74 6.07
CA ALA A 129 -7.20 3.62 4.90
C ALA A 129 -7.49 5.09 5.25
N ASP A 130 -6.81 6.03 4.57
CA ASP A 130 -7.05 7.48 4.69
C ASP A 130 -7.66 8.05 3.40
N TYR A 131 -7.33 7.47 2.24
CA TYR A 131 -7.76 7.97 0.93
C TYR A 131 -8.22 6.84 -0.02
N ALA A 132 -9.02 7.23 -1.01
CA ALA A 132 -9.28 6.45 -2.21
C ALA A 132 -8.70 7.16 -3.45
N VAL A 133 -8.28 6.37 -4.44
CA VAL A 133 -7.92 6.90 -5.77
C VAL A 133 -9.22 7.21 -6.51
N ARG A 134 -9.58 8.49 -6.63
CA ARG A 134 -10.87 8.89 -7.20
C ARG A 134 -10.72 9.26 -8.66
N CYS A 135 -11.04 8.32 -9.52
CA CYS A 135 -11.03 8.52 -10.96
C CYS A 135 -12.41 8.25 -11.55
N GLU A 136 -12.75 8.93 -12.65
CA GLU A 136 -14.12 9.03 -13.16
C GLU A 136 -14.58 7.79 -13.97
N GLY A 137 -14.28 6.59 -13.45
CA GLY A 137 -15.02 5.38 -13.77
C GLY A 137 -14.32 4.31 -14.60
N SER A 138 -12.98 4.22 -14.64
CA SER A 138 -12.30 3.12 -15.32
C SER A 138 -11.14 2.47 -14.55
N VAL A 139 -10.96 1.17 -14.79
CA VAL A 139 -9.81 0.37 -14.30
C VAL A 139 -8.47 0.99 -14.75
N HIS A 140 -8.44 1.64 -15.91
CA HIS A 140 -7.23 2.26 -16.45
C HIS A 140 -6.69 3.39 -15.58
N ASP A 141 -7.55 4.04 -14.81
CA ASP A 141 -7.15 5.22 -14.04
C ASP A 141 -6.33 4.84 -12.81
N PHE A 142 -6.64 3.73 -12.15
CA PHE A 142 -5.82 3.16 -11.08
C PHE A 142 -4.46 2.68 -11.60
N CYS A 143 -4.44 2.03 -12.78
CA CYS A 143 -3.19 1.67 -13.46
C CYS A 143 -2.37 2.92 -13.81
N GLY A 144 -3.03 4.01 -14.25
CA GLY A 144 -2.39 5.30 -14.53
C GLY A 144 -1.81 5.95 -13.27
N PHE A 145 -2.57 5.97 -12.17
CA PHE A 145 -2.08 6.43 -10.87
C PHE A 145 -0.83 5.65 -10.44
N ALA A 146 -0.92 4.32 -10.45
CA ALA A 146 0.20 3.46 -10.07
C ALA A 146 1.44 3.68 -10.98
N ALA A 147 1.24 3.82 -12.30
CA ALA A 147 2.33 3.89 -13.27
C ALA A 147 2.98 5.28 -13.40
N TYR A 148 2.24 6.37 -13.17
CA TYR A 148 2.75 7.73 -13.34
C TYR A 148 2.98 8.47 -12.02
N VAL A 149 2.15 8.26 -10.99
CA VAL A 149 2.23 9.03 -9.73
C VAL A 149 3.24 8.41 -8.76
N LEU A 150 3.27 7.09 -8.62
CA LEU A 150 4.18 6.44 -7.65
C LEU A 150 5.67 6.66 -7.95
N PRO A 151 6.14 6.66 -9.22
CA PRO A 151 7.51 7.08 -9.52
C PRO A 151 7.78 8.53 -9.13
N GLN A 152 6.86 9.46 -9.45
CA GLN A 152 7.00 10.88 -9.09
C GLN A 152 7.05 11.11 -7.57
N LEU A 153 6.22 10.41 -6.78
CA LEU A 153 6.30 10.46 -5.32
C LEU A 153 7.64 9.92 -4.81
N THR A 154 8.13 8.82 -5.40
CA THR A 154 9.43 8.23 -5.06
C THR A 154 10.58 9.20 -5.34
N ASP A 155 10.56 9.89 -6.49
CA ASP A 155 11.52 10.95 -6.85
C ASP A 155 11.45 12.17 -5.92
N LEU A 156 10.26 12.47 -5.37
CA LEU A 156 10.04 13.46 -4.31
C LEU A 156 10.49 12.99 -2.91
N GLY A 157 11.09 11.80 -2.79
CA GLY A 157 11.62 11.24 -1.54
C GLY A 157 10.59 10.51 -0.68
N TRP A 158 9.42 10.17 -1.23
CA TRP A 158 8.41 9.37 -0.51
C TRP A 158 8.80 7.90 -0.49
N LYS A 159 8.37 7.19 0.55
CA LYS A 159 8.45 5.72 0.60
C LYS A 159 7.13 5.14 0.09
N VAL A 160 7.16 4.43 -1.03
CA VAL A 160 5.97 3.75 -1.58
C VAL A 160 6.01 2.26 -1.25
N GLU A 161 4.87 1.71 -0.84
CA GLU A 161 4.67 0.29 -0.58
C GLU A 161 3.40 -0.19 -1.29
N ILE A 162 3.49 -1.25 -2.09
CA ILE A 162 2.34 -1.88 -2.76
C ILE A 162 2.15 -3.25 -2.11
N ALA A 163 1.00 -3.48 -1.50
CA ALA A 163 0.66 -4.76 -0.88
C ALA A 163 0.21 -5.80 -1.92
N ASP A 164 0.39 -7.09 -1.61
CA ASP A 164 0.09 -8.21 -2.53
C ASP A 164 -1.39 -8.34 -2.92
N ASP A 165 -2.29 -7.72 -2.14
CA ASP A 165 -3.73 -7.69 -2.36
C ASP A 165 -4.20 -6.56 -3.29
N TYR A 166 -3.30 -5.63 -3.64
CA TYR A 166 -3.53 -4.55 -4.59
C TYR A 166 -3.69 -5.11 -6.01
N PRO A 167 -4.80 -4.83 -6.71
CA PRO A 167 -5.18 -5.56 -7.93
C PRO A 167 -4.31 -5.22 -9.16
N TYR A 168 -3.50 -4.16 -9.11
CA TYR A 168 -2.75 -3.67 -10.28
C TYR A 168 -1.24 -3.71 -10.02
N ARG A 169 -0.51 -4.53 -10.77
CA ARG A 169 0.95 -4.47 -10.82
C ARG A 169 1.38 -3.60 -12.00
N VAL A 170 2.22 -2.62 -11.72
CA VAL A 170 2.96 -1.88 -12.75
C VAL A 170 4.29 -2.59 -12.96
N VAL A 171 4.68 -2.74 -14.23
CA VAL A 171 6.02 -3.22 -14.62
C VAL A 171 6.83 -1.98 -14.99
N ASP A 172 7.99 -1.78 -14.36
CA ASP A 172 8.85 -0.60 -14.57
C ASP A 172 9.38 -0.43 -16.01
N ARG A 173 9.18 -1.44 -16.85
CA ARG A 173 9.64 -1.49 -18.23
C ARG A 173 8.49 -1.89 -19.15
N GLU A 174 8.43 -1.27 -20.33
CA GLU A 174 7.55 -1.72 -21.40
C GLU A 174 7.91 -3.18 -21.75
N PRO A 175 6.96 -4.14 -21.60
CA PRO A 175 7.27 -5.55 -21.74
C PRO A 175 7.54 -5.94 -23.19
N GLY A 176 8.32 -7.00 -23.37
CA GLY A 176 8.65 -7.49 -24.71
C GLY A 176 7.43 -8.13 -25.37
N TRP A 177 6.89 -7.54 -26.44
CA TRP A 177 5.79 -8.14 -27.20
C TRP A 177 6.29 -9.31 -28.05
N TYR A 178 5.54 -10.41 -28.06
CA TYR A 178 5.77 -11.53 -28.98
C TYR A 178 4.47 -11.93 -29.70
N ALA A 179 4.61 -12.30 -30.96
CA ALA A 179 3.53 -12.86 -31.76
C ALA A 179 4.08 -14.01 -32.61
N GLU A 180 3.51 -15.20 -32.46
CA GLU A 180 3.86 -16.41 -33.20
C GLU A 180 2.63 -16.81 -34.04
N VAL A 181 2.83 -17.12 -35.32
CA VAL A 181 1.74 -17.42 -36.27
C VAL A 181 2.09 -18.67 -37.05
N ASP A 182 1.31 -19.73 -36.81
CA ASP A 182 1.47 -21.03 -37.44
C ASP A 182 0.29 -21.34 -38.38
N ARG A 183 0.53 -22.21 -39.37
CA ARG A 183 -0.58 -22.78 -40.16
C ARG A 183 -1.21 -23.93 -39.39
N ALA A 184 -2.51 -23.86 -39.14
CA ALA A 184 -3.21 -24.98 -38.51
C ALA A 184 -3.32 -26.15 -39.49
N GLU A 185 -2.98 -27.36 -39.06
CA GLU A 185 -3.21 -28.56 -39.88
C GLU A 185 -4.71 -28.75 -40.09
N ALA A 186 -5.13 -28.78 -41.36
CA ALA A 186 -6.53 -29.02 -41.69
C ALA A 186 -6.97 -30.41 -41.19
N PRO A 187 -8.08 -30.52 -40.43
CA PRO A 187 -8.52 -31.80 -39.89
C PRO A 187 -8.82 -32.80 -41.02
N LYS A 188 -8.04 -33.88 -41.06
CA LYS A 188 -8.09 -34.93 -42.10
C LYS A 188 -9.46 -35.61 -42.10
N GLY A 189 -10.39 -35.11 -42.93
CA GLY A 189 -11.73 -35.70 -43.09
C GLY A 189 -12.78 -34.85 -43.80
N ARG A 190 -12.66 -33.50 -43.79
CA ARG A 190 -13.64 -32.64 -44.48
C ARG A 190 -13.17 -32.21 -45.88
N ARG A 191 -13.76 -32.83 -46.91
CA ARG A 191 -13.80 -32.23 -48.26
C ARG A 191 -14.61 -30.93 -48.16
N ASN A 192 -13.99 -29.79 -48.52
CA ASN A 192 -14.49 -28.41 -48.33
C ASN A 192 -14.30 -27.80 -46.93
N ALA A 193 -13.17 -28.06 -46.27
CA ALA A 193 -12.59 -27.06 -45.37
C ALA A 193 -11.75 -26.07 -46.20
N GLY A 194 -12.03 -24.77 -46.10
CA GLY A 194 -11.24 -23.74 -46.78
C GLY A 194 -9.79 -23.73 -46.26
N HIS A 195 -8.82 -23.89 -47.15
CA HIS A 195 -7.41 -23.96 -46.81
C HIS A 195 -6.81 -22.57 -46.58
N ASP A 196 -6.99 -21.97 -45.40
CA ASP A 196 -5.98 -21.07 -44.76
C ASP A 196 -6.35 -20.71 -43.30
N TRP A 197 -6.62 -21.71 -42.46
CA TRP A 197 -6.80 -21.45 -41.02
C TRP A 197 -5.43 -21.37 -40.34
N PHE A 198 -5.15 -20.29 -39.62
CA PHE A 198 -3.92 -20.09 -38.87
C PHE A 198 -4.16 -20.27 -37.36
N SER A 199 -3.11 -20.64 -36.65
CA SER A 199 -3.00 -20.47 -35.20
C SER A 199 -2.23 -19.17 -34.96
N LEU A 200 -2.66 -18.39 -33.97
CA LEU A 200 -1.96 -17.23 -33.46
C LEU A 200 -1.66 -17.50 -32.00
N GLU A 201 -0.46 -17.12 -31.55
CA GLU A 201 -0.18 -16.84 -30.14
C GLU A 201 0.32 -15.40 -30.03
N LEU A 202 -0.32 -14.59 -29.20
CA LEU A 202 0.04 -13.20 -28.95
C LEU A 202 0.22 -13.02 -27.45
N GLY A 203 1.35 -12.45 -27.04
CA GLY A 203 1.63 -12.25 -25.63
C GLY A 203 2.70 -11.20 -25.35
N ILE A 204 3.01 -11.07 -24.08
CA ILE A 204 4.05 -10.19 -23.54
C ILE A 204 5.00 -10.97 -22.65
N ASP A 205 6.25 -10.54 -22.60
CA ASP A 205 7.29 -11.01 -21.68
C ASP A 205 7.44 -10.01 -20.53
N VAL A 206 7.08 -10.44 -19.32
CA VAL A 206 7.18 -9.68 -18.07
C VAL A 206 8.16 -10.41 -17.17
N ASP A 207 9.28 -9.78 -16.84
CA ASP A 207 10.35 -10.34 -15.98
C ASP A 207 10.85 -11.74 -16.39
N GLY A 208 10.85 -12.05 -17.70
CA GLY A 208 11.24 -13.36 -18.24
C GLY A 208 10.11 -14.39 -18.26
N GLN A 209 8.88 -14.00 -17.91
CA GLN A 209 7.69 -14.82 -17.96
C GLN A 209 6.81 -14.41 -19.15
N ARG A 210 6.57 -15.35 -20.08
CA ARG A 210 5.65 -15.16 -21.20
C ARG A 210 4.20 -15.31 -20.74
N VAL A 211 3.39 -14.27 -20.95
CA VAL A 211 1.95 -14.23 -20.67
C VAL A 211 1.20 -14.21 -22.01
N ASN A 212 0.42 -15.26 -22.29
CA ASN A 212 -0.45 -15.33 -23.46
C ASN A 212 -1.71 -14.47 -23.23
N LEU A 213 -1.92 -13.48 -24.10
CA LEU A 213 -3.01 -12.51 -24.01
C LEU A 213 -4.27 -12.91 -24.77
N LEU A 214 -4.21 -13.92 -25.64
CA LEU A 214 -5.35 -14.28 -26.50
C LEU A 214 -6.61 -14.71 -25.75
N PRO A 215 -6.56 -15.50 -24.67
CA PRO A 215 -7.79 -15.86 -23.94
C PRO A 215 -8.55 -14.63 -23.45
N ALA A 216 -7.83 -13.66 -22.86
CA ALA A 216 -8.40 -12.41 -22.38
C ALA A 216 -8.90 -11.51 -23.52
N LEU A 217 -8.20 -11.47 -24.66
CA LEU A 217 -8.64 -10.73 -25.85
C LEU A 217 -9.91 -11.35 -26.48
N VAL A 218 -10.05 -12.67 -26.48
CA VAL A 218 -11.27 -13.36 -26.95
C VAL A 218 -12.43 -13.09 -26.00
N GLU A 219 -12.23 -13.23 -24.69
CA GLU A 219 -13.26 -12.90 -23.68
C GLU A 219 -13.71 -11.43 -23.78
N LEU A 220 -12.77 -10.51 -24.02
CA LEU A 220 -13.07 -9.10 -24.27
C LEU A 220 -13.89 -8.91 -25.55
N LEU A 221 -13.57 -9.61 -26.63
CA LEU A 221 -14.32 -9.58 -27.90
C LEU A 221 -15.73 -10.19 -27.80
N GLU A 222 -15.92 -11.20 -26.94
CA GLU A 222 -17.21 -11.85 -26.71
C GLU A 222 -18.11 -11.03 -25.77
N SER A 223 -17.53 -10.39 -24.75
CA SER A 223 -18.25 -9.55 -23.79
C SER A 223 -18.51 -8.12 -24.29
N SER A 224 -17.64 -7.58 -25.16
CA SER A 224 -17.71 -6.20 -25.63
C SER A 224 -18.29 -6.09 -27.04
N GLY A 225 -19.43 -5.43 -27.18
CA GLY A 225 -19.96 -5.07 -28.49
C GLY A 225 -18.99 -4.20 -29.29
N ALA A 226 -19.06 -4.26 -30.63
CA ALA A 226 -18.11 -3.61 -31.55
C ALA A 226 -17.85 -2.10 -31.30
N LYS A 227 -18.76 -1.40 -30.62
CA LYS A 227 -18.56 -0.01 -30.17
C LYS A 227 -17.50 0.11 -29.07
N ALA A 228 -17.54 -0.71 -28.03
CA ALA A 228 -16.58 -0.69 -26.94
C ALA A 228 -15.17 -1.11 -27.42
N LEU A 229 -15.09 -2.02 -28.40
CA LEU A 229 -13.84 -2.34 -29.07
C LEU A 229 -13.28 -1.17 -29.90
N ALA A 230 -14.16 -0.36 -30.51
CA ALA A 230 -13.75 0.86 -31.20
C ALA A 230 -13.26 1.94 -30.22
N ASP A 231 -13.84 2.03 -29.02
CA ASP A 231 -13.38 2.93 -27.96
C ASP A 231 -11.98 2.51 -27.44
N LEU A 232 -11.72 1.21 -27.27
CA LEU A 232 -10.39 0.64 -26.99
C LEU A 232 -9.36 0.89 -28.11
N ALA A 233 -9.78 0.76 -29.37
CA ALA A 233 -8.94 1.03 -30.54
C ALA A 233 -8.71 2.53 -30.77
N SER A 234 -9.59 3.39 -30.23
CA SER A 234 -9.32 4.81 -30.13
C SER A 234 -8.17 4.99 -29.14
N ARG A 235 -6.98 5.29 -29.67
CA ARG A 235 -5.81 5.59 -28.83
C ARG A 235 -6.22 6.68 -27.83
N GLY A 236 -6.37 6.29 -26.57
CA GLY A 236 -6.48 7.22 -25.46
C GLY A 236 -5.39 8.26 -25.67
N ARG A 237 -5.79 9.53 -25.84
CA ARG A 237 -4.83 10.62 -26.09
C ARG A 237 -3.84 10.54 -24.94
N LYS A 238 -2.57 10.26 -25.26
CA LYS A 238 -1.51 10.17 -24.25
C LYS A 238 -1.67 11.37 -23.34
N CYS A 239 -1.92 11.13 -22.05
CA CYS A 239 -2.01 12.18 -21.05
C CYS A 239 -0.59 12.76 -20.87
N LEU A 240 -0.23 13.64 -21.80
CA LEU A 240 0.90 14.53 -21.70
C LEU A 240 0.46 15.65 -20.74
N ALA A 241 0.83 15.48 -19.47
CA ALA A 241 1.06 16.59 -18.56
C ALA A 241 2.43 17.21 -18.89
#